data_AF-A0A660W144-F1
#
_entry.id   AF-A0A660W144-F1
#
_cell.length_a   1.000
_cell.length_b   1.000
_cell.length_c   1.000
_cell.angle_alpha   90.00
_cell.angle_beta   90.00
_cell.angle_gamma   90.00
#
_symmetry.space_group_name_H-M   'P 1'
#
loop_
_entity.id
_entity.type
_entity.pdbx_description
1 polymer ?
#
loop_
_entity_poly.entity_id
_entity_poly.type
_entity_poly.pdbx_seq_one_letter_code
_entity_poly.pdbx_strand_id
1 'polypeptide(L)'
;MLTSALSPHPRPPPEALVESLLDAGTLVRWLHLVSAAAFVGLAAALDWVLGPALLGPRGRGLLGRVGPMLMLALRWTGATAWVTGMVYGLGWLARQDPAGPLSWLSSNQRGQWIALAAGLASVAVFLSWFLVSPCWEQLAAASAADAQGASQRAGPDPRRWRQGAALGARLTSALSLPLLFAMGAARHLGETGADPPASFGPAATLVVVGGLAAGLVLGSAANALARRSLDAGPG
;
A
#
# COMPACT_ATOMS: atom_id res chain seq x y z
N MET A 1 27.17 45.68 9.39
CA MET A 1 25.72 45.84 9.65
C MET A 1 24.99 45.68 8.33
N LEU A 2 24.38 44.52 8.08
CA LEU A 2 23.55 44.24 6.89
C LEU A 2 22.10 44.05 7.37
N THR A 3 21.38 45.16 7.50
CA THR A 3 19.91 45.16 7.60
C THR A 3 19.35 44.87 6.21
N SER A 4 19.29 43.59 5.83
CA SER A 4 18.52 43.16 4.67
C SER A 4 17.05 43.44 4.96
N ALA A 5 16.51 44.48 4.32
CA ALA A 5 15.11 44.82 4.39
C ALA A 5 14.31 43.68 3.75
N LEU A 6 13.62 42.90 4.59
CA LEU A 6 12.56 42.01 4.17
C LEU A 6 11.43 42.89 3.61
N SER A 7 11.47 43.19 2.32
CA SER A 7 10.33 43.77 1.62
C SER A 7 9.13 42.84 1.85
N PRO A 8 8.01 43.33 2.41
CA PRO A 8 6.85 42.49 2.66
C PRO A 8 6.32 42.01 1.31
N HIS A 9 6.46 40.71 1.04
CA HIS A 9 5.82 40.12 -0.12
C HIS A 9 4.30 40.32 0.03
N PRO A 10 3.62 40.91 -0.98
CA PRO A 10 2.18 41.08 -0.92
C PRO A 10 1.54 39.70 -0.75
N ARG A 11 0.68 39.57 0.27
CA ARG A 11 -0.06 38.33 0.47
C ARG A 11 -0.96 38.12 -0.75
N PRO A 12 -1.00 36.91 -1.33
CA PRO A 12 -1.95 36.63 -2.39
C PRO A 12 -3.37 36.85 -1.84
N PRO A 13 -4.30 37.30 -2.69
CA PRO A 13 -5.66 37.50 -2.25
C PRO A 13 -6.30 36.13 -1.91
N PRO A 14 -7.28 36.09 -0.99
CA PRO A 14 -7.81 34.84 -0.44
C PRO A 14 -8.39 33.89 -1.50
N GLU A 15 -8.96 34.41 -2.58
CA GLU A 15 -9.46 33.65 -3.71
C GLU A 15 -8.35 32.85 -4.43
N ALA A 16 -7.17 33.44 -4.61
CA ALA A 16 -6.03 32.77 -5.25
C ALA A 16 -5.50 31.62 -4.38
N LEU A 17 -5.59 31.75 -3.05
CA LEU A 17 -5.30 30.67 -2.11
C LEU A 17 -6.29 29.51 -2.27
N VAL A 18 -7.60 29.81 -2.33
CA VAL A 18 -8.65 28.79 -2.53
C VAL A 18 -8.48 28.08 -3.87
N GLU A 19 -8.25 28.81 -4.96
CA GLU A 19 -8.01 28.23 -6.29
C GLU A 19 -6.77 27.33 -6.30
N SER A 20 -5.68 27.73 -5.63
CA SER A 20 -4.48 26.89 -5.53
C SER A 20 -4.69 25.60 -4.72
N LEU A 21 -5.58 25.64 -3.71
CA LEU A 21 -5.98 24.47 -2.92
C LEU A 21 -6.89 23.53 -3.70
N LEU A 22 -7.72 24.08 -4.58
CA LEU A 22 -8.65 23.35 -5.44
C LEU A 22 -8.02 22.91 -6.77
N ASP A 23 -6.78 23.31 -7.07
CA ASP A 23 -6.06 22.78 -8.24
C ASP A 23 -6.03 21.25 -8.21
N ALA A 24 -6.28 20.65 -9.37
CA ALA A 24 -6.38 19.20 -9.50
C ALA A 24 -5.11 18.48 -9.02
N GLY A 25 -3.93 19.08 -9.22
CA GLY A 25 -2.67 18.54 -8.73
C GLY A 25 -2.59 18.52 -7.20
N THR A 26 -3.04 19.61 -6.55
CA THR A 26 -3.09 19.71 -5.09
C THR A 26 -4.08 18.71 -4.49
N LEU A 27 -5.27 18.57 -5.09
CA LEU A 27 -6.29 17.63 -4.63
C LEU A 27 -5.83 16.17 -4.75
N VAL A 28 -5.25 15.77 -5.89
CA VAL A 28 -4.73 14.40 -6.08
C VAL A 28 -3.61 14.11 -5.08
N ARG A 29 -2.73 15.08 -4.80
CA ARG A 29 -1.67 14.93 -3.80
C ARG A 29 -2.23 14.69 -2.40
N TRP A 30 -3.22 15.47 -1.98
CA TRP A 30 -3.85 15.30 -0.67
C TRP A 30 -4.60 13.98 -0.58
N LEU A 31 -5.35 13.62 -1.61
CA LEU A 31 -6.05 12.34 -1.68
C LEU A 31 -5.07 11.17 -1.55
N HIS A 32 -3.91 11.24 -2.23
CA HIS A 32 -2.84 10.26 -2.09
C HIS A 32 -2.31 10.17 -0.66
N LEU A 33 -1.98 11.30 -0.02
CA LEU A 33 -1.44 11.32 1.33
C LEU A 33 -2.42 10.75 2.36
N VAL A 34 -3.69 11.17 2.31
CA VAL A 34 -4.73 10.72 3.24
C VAL A 34 -5.01 9.23 3.06
N SER A 35 -5.17 8.77 1.82
CA SER A 35 -5.43 7.35 1.54
C SER A 35 -4.22 6.46 1.88
N ALA A 36 -2.99 6.93 1.62
CA ALA A 36 -1.78 6.21 1.99
C ALA A 36 -1.63 6.11 3.52
N ALA A 37 -1.86 7.19 4.25
CA ALA A 37 -1.84 7.19 5.71
C ALA A 37 -2.91 6.25 6.29
N ALA A 38 -4.12 6.27 5.74
CA ALA A 38 -5.20 5.36 6.14
C ALA A 38 -4.83 3.89 5.85
N PHE A 39 -4.26 3.61 4.68
CA PHE A 39 -3.85 2.26 4.29
C PHE A 39 -2.76 1.71 5.22
N VAL A 40 -1.69 2.47 5.44
CA VAL A 40 -0.59 2.07 6.34
C VAL A 40 -1.09 1.94 7.78
N GLY A 41 -1.87 2.90 8.25
CA GLY A 41 -2.44 2.88 9.61
C GLY A 41 -3.33 1.66 9.83
N LEU A 42 -4.15 1.29 8.84
CA LEU A 42 -5.02 0.13 8.93
C LEU A 42 -4.25 -1.18 8.84
N ALA A 43 -3.24 -1.27 7.98
CA ALA A 43 -2.37 -2.44 7.89
C ALA A 43 -1.61 -2.67 9.22
N ALA A 44 -1.05 -1.62 9.81
CA ALA A 44 -0.38 -1.68 11.11
C ALA A 44 -1.35 -2.02 12.24
N ALA A 45 -2.56 -1.43 12.25
CA ALA A 45 -3.60 -1.76 13.21
C ALA A 45 -4.02 -3.24 13.10
N LEU A 46 -4.16 -3.78 11.90
CA LEU A 46 -4.47 -5.20 11.66
C LEU A 46 -3.37 -6.14 12.15
N ASP A 47 -2.10 -5.75 12.03
CA ASP A 47 -0.98 -6.56 12.51
C ASP A 47 -0.84 -6.51 14.04
N TRP A 48 -0.77 -5.31 14.62
CA TRP A 48 -0.37 -5.13 16.02
C TRP A 48 -1.53 -5.17 17.02
N VAL A 49 -2.72 -4.74 16.62
CA VAL A 49 -3.83 -4.51 17.56
C VAL A 49 -5.03 -5.39 17.24
N LEU A 50 -5.61 -5.22 16.05
CA LEU A 50 -6.86 -5.85 15.64
C LEU A 50 -6.66 -7.34 15.33
N GLY A 51 -5.55 -7.75 14.74
CA GLY A 51 -5.24 -9.16 14.49
C GLY A 51 -5.26 -10.00 15.77
N PRO A 52 -4.39 -9.70 16.76
CA PRO A 52 -4.38 -10.41 18.04
C PRO A 52 -5.73 -10.34 18.76
N ALA A 53 -6.41 -9.19 18.74
CA ALA A 53 -7.69 -9.01 19.41
C ALA A 53 -8.83 -9.81 18.77
N LEU A 54 -8.99 -9.73 17.45
CA LEU A 54 -10.09 -10.32 16.69
C LEU A 54 -9.94 -11.84 16.51
N LEU A 55 -8.70 -12.32 16.38
CA LEU A 55 -8.42 -13.76 16.27
C LEU A 55 -8.39 -14.47 17.63
N GLY A 56 -8.37 -13.70 18.73
CA GLY A 56 -8.42 -14.21 20.09
C GLY A 56 -9.79 -14.77 20.50
N PRO A 57 -9.88 -15.46 21.66
CA PRO A 57 -11.12 -16.11 22.12
C PRO A 57 -12.30 -15.14 22.27
N ARG A 58 -12.03 -13.89 22.66
CA ARG A 58 -13.05 -12.85 22.91
C ARG A 58 -13.44 -12.06 21.65
N GLY A 59 -12.66 -12.17 20.58
CA GLY A 59 -12.80 -11.34 19.38
C GLY A 59 -13.66 -11.94 18.27
N ARG A 60 -13.96 -13.25 18.31
CA ARG A 60 -14.62 -13.96 17.20
C ARG A 60 -15.99 -13.38 16.85
N GLY A 61 -16.82 -13.05 17.85
CA GLY A 61 -18.12 -12.43 17.59
C GLY A 61 -18.02 -11.04 16.93
N LEU A 62 -16.97 -10.28 17.25
CA LEU A 62 -16.70 -8.98 16.66
C LEU A 62 -16.12 -9.11 15.24
N LEU A 63 -15.30 -10.13 15.01
CA LEU A 63 -14.67 -10.43 13.72
C LEU A 63 -15.71 -10.60 12.61
N GLY A 64 -16.80 -11.33 12.88
CA GLY A 64 -17.89 -11.51 11.90
C GLY A 64 -18.59 -10.20 11.51
N ARG A 65 -18.61 -9.19 12.39
CA ARG A 65 -19.28 -7.90 12.14
C ARG A 65 -18.35 -6.87 11.51
N VAL A 66 -17.14 -6.73 12.05
CA VAL A 66 -16.21 -5.63 11.70
C VAL A 66 -15.23 -6.07 10.62
N GLY A 67 -14.92 -7.36 10.51
CA GLY A 67 -13.97 -7.92 9.54
C GLY A 67 -14.23 -7.49 8.09
N PRO A 68 -15.46 -7.63 7.55
CA PRO A 68 -15.75 -7.25 6.17
C PRO A 68 -15.54 -5.75 5.90
N MET A 69 -15.96 -4.89 6.84
CA MET A 69 -15.79 -3.44 6.73
C MET A 69 -14.31 -3.03 6.77
N LEU A 70 -13.53 -3.65 7.67
CA LEU A 70 -12.08 -3.46 7.76
C LEU A 70 -11.39 -3.84 6.45
N MET A 71 -11.74 -4.99 5.85
CA MET A 71 -11.13 -5.43 4.60
C MET A 71 -11.51 -4.54 3.41
N LEU A 72 -12.77 -4.10 3.35
CA LEU A 72 -13.22 -3.15 2.34
C LEU A 72 -12.44 -1.83 2.45
N ALA A 73 -12.31 -1.28 3.67
CA ALA A 73 -11.53 -0.08 3.92
C ALA A 73 -10.06 -0.24 3.55
N LEU A 74 -9.44 -1.38 3.90
CA LEU A 74 -8.03 -1.67 3.55
C LEU A 74 -7.81 -1.71 2.04
N ARG A 75 -8.69 -2.39 1.30
CA ARG A 75 -8.60 -2.52 -0.15
C ARG A 75 -8.71 -1.17 -0.84
N TRP A 76 -9.70 -0.37 -0.48
CA TRP A 76 -9.96 0.90 -1.14
C TRP A 76 -8.98 1.98 -0.72
N THR A 77 -8.58 2.07 0.54
CA THR A 77 -7.52 3.01 0.95
C THR A 77 -6.21 2.71 0.23
N GLY A 78 -5.82 1.43 0.12
CA GLY A 78 -4.62 1.03 -0.63
C GLY A 78 -4.74 1.29 -2.13
N ALA A 79 -5.87 0.93 -2.75
CA ALA A 79 -6.09 1.16 -4.18
C ALA A 79 -6.13 2.66 -4.52
N THR A 80 -6.83 3.48 -3.73
CA THR A 80 -6.88 4.93 -3.90
C THR A 80 -5.48 5.53 -3.75
N ALA A 81 -4.71 5.13 -2.73
CA ALA A 81 -3.35 5.59 -2.54
C ALA A 81 -2.47 5.26 -3.75
N TRP A 82 -2.55 4.03 -4.24
CA TRP A 82 -1.76 3.59 -5.38
C TRP A 82 -2.12 4.32 -6.67
N VAL A 83 -3.41 4.42 -7.00
CA VAL A 83 -3.89 5.10 -8.22
C VAL A 83 -3.52 6.59 -8.19
N THR A 84 -3.82 7.27 -7.09
CA THR A 84 -3.53 8.72 -6.97
C THR A 84 -2.04 9.01 -6.95
N GLY A 85 -1.23 8.13 -6.35
CA GLY A 85 0.23 8.21 -6.40
C GLY A 85 0.76 8.05 -7.82
N MET A 86 0.20 7.10 -8.59
CA MET A 86 0.55 6.89 -9.99
C MET A 86 0.14 8.10 -10.86
N VAL A 87 -1.09 8.59 -10.72
CA VAL A 87 -1.59 9.76 -11.47
C VAL A 87 -0.76 11.01 -11.15
N TYR A 88 -0.49 11.27 -9.87
CA TYR A 88 0.35 12.39 -9.45
C TYR A 88 1.78 12.25 -9.95
N GLY A 89 2.38 11.07 -9.79
CA GLY A 89 3.75 10.79 -10.21
C GLY A 89 3.94 10.93 -11.72
N LEU A 90 3.09 10.29 -12.52
CA LEU A 90 3.14 10.36 -13.98
C LEU A 90 2.81 11.76 -14.50
N GLY A 91 1.81 12.45 -13.93
CA GLY A 91 1.46 13.82 -14.30
C GLY A 91 2.52 14.85 -13.92
N TRP A 92 3.31 14.59 -12.87
CA TRP A 92 4.48 15.40 -12.54
C TRP A 92 5.65 15.08 -13.49
N LEU A 93 5.92 13.79 -13.77
CA LEU A 93 6.97 13.35 -14.71
C LEU A 93 6.78 13.88 -16.13
N ALA A 94 5.55 13.85 -16.64
CA ALA A 94 5.22 14.34 -17.97
C ALA A 94 5.52 15.84 -18.16
N ARG A 95 5.67 16.60 -17.06
CA ARG A 95 6.03 18.02 -17.08
C ARG A 95 7.53 18.28 -16.94
N GLN A 96 8.29 17.30 -16.46
CA GLN A 96 9.70 17.45 -16.07
C GLN A 96 10.68 16.93 -17.12
N ASP A 97 10.32 15.87 -17.86
CA ASP A 97 11.26 15.24 -18.80
C ASP A 97 10.62 15.02 -20.19
N PRO A 98 11.08 15.73 -21.24
CA PRO A 98 10.64 15.48 -22.62
C PRO A 98 11.06 14.10 -23.15
N ALA A 99 12.10 13.46 -22.58
CA ALA A 99 12.51 12.10 -22.93
C ALA A 99 11.57 11.02 -22.35
N GLY A 100 10.66 11.43 -21.46
CA GLY A 100 9.54 10.63 -20.99
C GLY A 100 9.75 9.94 -19.64
N PRO A 101 8.67 9.40 -19.05
CA PRO A 101 8.63 8.95 -17.66
C PRO A 101 9.70 7.90 -17.26
N LEU A 102 9.97 6.94 -18.15
CA LEU A 102 10.89 5.83 -17.87
C LEU A 102 12.36 6.27 -17.87
N SER A 103 12.70 7.23 -18.73
CA SER A 103 14.05 7.83 -18.77
C SER A 103 14.37 8.50 -17.44
N TRP A 104 13.44 9.31 -16.94
CA TRP A 104 13.62 10.02 -15.67
C TRP A 104 13.71 9.08 -14.45
N LEU A 105 12.82 8.08 -14.37
CA LEU A 105 12.83 7.12 -13.25
C LEU A 105 14.12 6.30 -13.15
N SER A 106 14.79 6.07 -14.28
CA SER A 106 16.01 5.26 -14.33
C SER A 106 17.30 6.08 -14.18
N SER A 107 17.31 7.30 -14.69
CA SER A 107 18.50 8.17 -14.73
C SER A 107 18.69 9.04 -13.48
N ASN A 108 17.62 9.34 -12.73
CA ASN A 108 17.67 10.21 -11.56
C ASN A 108 17.55 9.40 -10.26
N GLN A 109 18.42 9.65 -9.27
CA GLN A 109 18.35 9.02 -7.95
C GLN A 109 16.97 9.22 -7.30
N ARG A 110 16.40 10.43 -7.40
CA ARG A 110 15.04 10.71 -6.92
C ARG A 110 14.00 9.81 -7.60
N GLY A 111 14.14 9.62 -8.90
CA GLY A 111 13.29 8.74 -9.70
C GLY A 111 13.40 7.28 -9.30
N GLN A 112 14.60 6.81 -8.99
CA GLN A 112 14.83 5.44 -8.53
C GLN A 112 14.14 5.18 -7.18
N TRP A 113 14.19 6.12 -6.23
CA TRP A 113 13.48 6.00 -4.95
C TRP A 113 11.96 6.05 -5.11
N ILE A 114 11.44 6.89 -6.03
CA ILE A 114 10.02 6.90 -6.37
C ILE A 114 9.60 5.57 -7.00
N ALA A 115 10.40 5.02 -7.91
CA ALA A 115 10.14 3.73 -8.54
C ALA A 115 10.15 2.59 -7.51
N LEU A 116 11.10 2.59 -6.57
CA LEU A 116 11.15 1.64 -5.46
C LEU A 116 9.90 1.74 -4.59
N ALA A 117 9.51 2.96 -4.18
CA ALA A 117 8.30 3.19 -3.40
C ALA A 117 7.05 2.70 -4.13
N ALA A 118 6.92 3.00 -5.43
CA ALA A 118 5.79 2.54 -6.26
C ALA A 118 5.75 1.01 -6.39
N GLY A 119 6.91 0.36 -6.50
CA GLY A 119 7.00 -1.10 -6.52
C GLY A 119 6.57 -1.73 -5.20
N LEU A 120 7.09 -1.23 -4.07
CA LEU A 120 6.69 -1.68 -2.73
C LEU A 120 5.18 -1.45 -2.50
N ALA A 121 4.64 -0.32 -2.96
CA ALA A 121 3.21 0.00 -2.84
C ALA A 121 2.36 -1.00 -3.63
N SER A 122 2.78 -1.32 -4.85
CA SER A 122 2.08 -2.29 -5.72
C SER A 122 2.00 -3.66 -5.04
N VAL A 123 3.10 -4.09 -4.42
CA VAL A 123 3.18 -5.34 -3.68
C VAL A 123 2.27 -5.33 -2.46
N ALA A 124 2.31 -4.27 -1.66
CA ALA A 124 1.47 -4.12 -0.47
C ALA A 124 -0.03 -4.10 -0.83
N VAL A 125 -0.42 -3.37 -1.88
CA VAL A 125 -1.80 -3.37 -2.38
C VAL A 125 -2.18 -4.76 -2.87
N PHE A 126 -1.34 -5.44 -3.64
CA PHE A 126 -1.61 -6.80 -4.10
C PHE A 126 -1.85 -7.77 -2.93
N LEU A 127 -0.97 -7.74 -1.91
CA LEU A 127 -1.14 -8.53 -0.69
C LEU A 127 -2.48 -8.25 -0.01
N SER A 128 -2.86 -6.98 0.10
CA SER A 128 -4.12 -6.59 0.74
C SER A 128 -5.35 -7.15 0.00
N TRP A 129 -5.35 -7.15 -1.34
CA TRP A 129 -6.47 -7.60 -2.16
C TRP A 129 -6.55 -9.12 -2.27
N PHE A 130 -5.44 -9.80 -2.47
CA PHE A 130 -5.42 -11.22 -2.87
C PHE A 130 -5.03 -12.18 -1.75
N LEU A 131 -4.42 -11.71 -0.66
CA LEU A 131 -4.04 -12.56 0.48
C LEU A 131 -4.80 -12.18 1.76
N VAL A 132 -4.67 -10.93 2.21
CA VAL A 132 -5.23 -10.48 3.50
C VAL A 132 -6.74 -10.56 3.48
N SER A 133 -7.38 -9.84 2.56
CA SER A 133 -8.85 -9.75 2.47
C SER A 133 -9.55 -11.11 2.40
N PRO A 134 -9.22 -12.03 1.47
CA PRO A 134 -9.93 -13.30 1.37
C PRO A 134 -9.70 -14.22 2.58
N CYS A 135 -8.58 -14.11 3.29
CA CYS A 135 -8.36 -14.84 4.54
C CYS A 135 -9.22 -14.27 5.67
N TRP A 136 -9.26 -12.95 5.82
CA TRP A 136 -10.10 -12.28 6.83
C TRP A 136 -11.60 -12.47 6.59
N GLU A 137 -12.04 -12.44 5.34
CA GLU A 137 -13.45 -12.69 4.97
C GLU A 137 -13.89 -14.12 5.32
N GLN A 138 -13.05 -15.14 5.04
CA GLN A 138 -13.34 -16.52 5.43
C GLN A 138 -13.38 -16.70 6.96
N LEU A 139 -12.48 -16.02 7.69
CA LEU A 139 -12.51 -16.04 9.16
C LEU A 139 -13.74 -15.33 9.73
N ALA A 140 -14.17 -14.23 9.12
CA ALA A 140 -15.38 -13.52 9.50
C ALA A 140 -16.63 -14.37 9.23
N ALA A 141 -16.72 -15.03 8.08
CA ALA A 141 -17.82 -15.93 7.73
C ALA A 141 -17.89 -17.12 8.70
N ALA A 142 -16.76 -17.77 9.00
CA ALA A 142 -16.70 -18.85 9.97
C ALA A 142 -17.14 -18.39 11.37
N SER A 143 -16.68 -17.21 11.80
CA SER A 143 -17.05 -16.66 13.10
C SER A 143 -18.53 -16.27 13.20
N ALA A 144 -19.14 -15.81 12.09
CA ALA A 144 -20.56 -15.51 12.03
C ALA A 144 -21.42 -16.79 12.08
N ALA A 145 -21.00 -17.87 11.42
CA ALA A 145 -21.68 -19.16 11.46
C ALA A 145 -21.63 -19.80 12.86
N ASP A 146 -20.48 -19.74 13.53
CA ASP A 146 -20.31 -20.19 14.92
C ASP A 146 -21.28 -19.44 15.86
N ALA A 147 -21.41 -18.12 15.70
CA ALA A 147 -22.28 -17.29 16.51
C ALA A 147 -23.78 -17.60 16.33
N GLN A 148 -24.17 -18.18 15.19
CA GLN A 148 -25.55 -18.57 14.88
C GLN A 148 -25.86 -20.03 15.27
N GLY A 149 -24.92 -20.74 15.90
CA GLY A 149 -25.08 -22.16 16.23
C GLY A 149 -25.09 -23.08 15.01
N ALA A 150 -24.77 -22.56 13.82
CA ALA A 150 -24.77 -23.27 12.55
C ALA A 150 -23.42 -23.95 12.27
N SER A 151 -22.71 -24.41 13.30
CA SER A 151 -21.32 -24.88 13.25
C SER A 151 -21.10 -26.17 12.44
N GLN A 152 -22.12 -26.67 11.72
CA GLN A 152 -22.03 -27.88 10.89
C GLN A 152 -21.26 -27.67 9.57
N ARG A 153 -20.88 -26.43 9.22
CA ARG A 153 -19.97 -26.19 8.10
C ARG A 153 -18.59 -25.82 8.62
N ALA A 154 -17.84 -26.84 9.04
CA ALA A 154 -16.39 -26.77 9.00
C ALA A 154 -15.97 -26.74 7.52
N GLY A 155 -16.08 -25.55 6.90
CA GLY A 155 -15.27 -25.21 5.74
C GLY A 155 -13.77 -25.24 6.08
N PRO A 156 -12.87 -25.03 5.10
CA PRO A 156 -11.43 -25.36 5.19
C PRO A 156 -10.73 -24.91 6.49
N ASP A 157 -9.65 -25.60 6.86
CA ASP A 157 -8.94 -25.42 8.14
C ASP A 157 -8.77 -23.94 8.58
N PRO A 158 -9.48 -23.48 9.64
CA PRO A 158 -9.41 -22.10 10.12
C PRO A 158 -8.00 -21.71 10.59
N ARG A 159 -7.11 -22.67 10.84
CA ARG A 159 -5.69 -22.39 11.13
C ARG A 159 -4.99 -21.82 9.90
N ARG A 160 -5.23 -22.35 8.70
CA ARG A 160 -4.60 -21.88 7.46
C ARG A 160 -4.98 -20.44 7.15
N TRP A 161 -6.25 -20.10 7.31
CA TRP A 161 -6.70 -18.72 7.08
C TRP A 161 -6.17 -17.76 8.14
N ARG A 162 -6.07 -18.18 9.41
CA ARG A 162 -5.43 -17.37 10.46
C ARG A 162 -3.96 -17.10 10.14
N GLN A 163 -3.23 -18.11 9.69
CA GLN A 163 -1.84 -17.96 9.27
C GLN A 163 -1.72 -17.03 8.06
N GLY A 164 -2.56 -17.19 7.04
CA GLY A 164 -2.58 -16.31 5.86
C GLY A 164 -2.94 -14.86 6.21
N ALA A 165 -3.95 -14.65 7.04
CA ALA A 165 -4.36 -13.34 7.53
C ALA A 165 -3.24 -12.65 8.34
N ALA A 166 -2.60 -13.38 9.25
CA ALA A 166 -1.50 -12.86 10.07
C ALA A 166 -0.24 -12.58 9.22
N LEU A 167 0.13 -13.50 8.34
CA LEU A 167 1.27 -13.33 7.44
C LEU A 167 1.06 -12.14 6.50
N GLY A 168 -0.12 -12.04 5.88
CA GLY A 168 -0.43 -10.93 4.98
C GLY A 168 -0.45 -9.57 5.70
N ALA A 169 -1.01 -9.49 6.91
CA ALA A 169 -1.00 -8.26 7.71
C ALA A 169 0.43 -7.84 8.08
N ARG A 170 1.26 -8.80 8.54
CA ARG A 170 2.68 -8.57 8.85
C ARG A 170 3.48 -8.11 7.65
N LEU A 171 3.31 -8.76 6.50
CA LEU A 171 4.02 -8.37 5.28
C LEU A 171 3.60 -6.97 4.82
N THR A 172 2.30 -6.68 4.82
CA THR A 172 1.79 -5.35 4.42
C THR A 172 2.31 -4.25 5.38
N SER A 173 2.30 -4.51 6.69
CA SER A 173 2.84 -3.62 7.71
C SER A 173 4.36 -3.44 7.57
N ALA A 174 5.11 -4.54 7.45
CA ALA A 174 6.56 -4.53 7.31
C ALA A 174 7.04 -3.81 6.03
N LEU A 175 6.28 -3.91 4.93
CA LEU A 175 6.55 -3.18 3.70
C LEU A 175 6.22 -1.68 3.79
N SER A 176 5.37 -1.28 4.72
CA SER A 176 5.01 0.13 4.89
C SER A 176 6.18 0.99 5.37
N LEU A 177 7.06 0.44 6.21
CA LEU A 177 8.28 1.13 6.68
C LEU A 177 9.25 1.49 5.54
N PRO A 178 9.76 0.54 4.73
CA PRO A 178 10.66 0.86 3.62
C PRO A 178 9.96 1.69 2.55
N LEU A 179 8.65 1.54 2.35
CA LEU A 179 7.86 2.38 1.47
C LEU A 179 7.84 3.85 1.93
N LEU A 180 7.52 4.10 3.20
CA LEU A 180 7.51 5.46 3.77
C LEU A 180 8.91 6.07 3.75
N PHE A 181 9.93 5.26 4.05
CA PHE A 181 11.31 5.69 3.96
C PHE A 181 11.68 6.10 2.53
N ALA A 182 11.34 5.30 1.51
CA ALA A 182 11.62 5.61 0.12
C ALA A 182 10.91 6.88 -0.35
N MET A 183 9.64 7.08 0.04
CA MET A 183 8.89 8.31 -0.24
C MET A 183 9.50 9.54 0.46
N GLY A 184 9.92 9.38 1.71
CA GLY A 184 10.60 10.43 2.47
C GLY A 184 11.96 10.78 1.87
N ALA A 185 12.79 9.78 1.56
CA ALA A 185 14.10 9.96 0.93
C ALA A 185 13.97 10.73 -0.40
N ALA A 186 13.02 10.38 -1.25
CA ALA A 186 12.78 11.08 -2.52
C ALA A 186 12.38 12.56 -2.38
N ARG A 187 11.97 13.03 -1.19
CA ARG A 187 11.72 14.45 -0.91
C ARG A 187 13.00 15.23 -0.63
N HIS A 188 14.03 14.56 -0.12
CA HIS A 188 15.30 15.17 0.27
C HIS A 188 16.37 15.08 -0.82
N LEU A 189 16.16 14.25 -1.84
CA LEU A 189 17.05 14.16 -3.00
C LEU A 189 16.76 15.32 -3.95
N GLY A 190 17.77 16.17 -4.15
CA GLY A 190 17.73 17.29 -5.08
C GLY A 190 17.70 16.83 -6.55
N GLU A 191 17.32 17.74 -7.44
CA GLU A 191 17.37 17.55 -8.90
C GLU A 191 18.78 17.77 -9.47
N THR A 192 19.70 18.26 -8.65
CA THR A 192 21.08 18.58 -9.02
C THR A 192 21.85 17.29 -9.31
N GLY A 193 22.18 17.07 -10.59
CA GLY A 193 23.03 15.97 -11.09
C GLY A 193 24.50 16.03 -10.63
N ALA A 194 24.72 16.30 -9.35
CA ALA A 194 26.02 16.18 -8.69
C ALA A 194 25.98 14.91 -7.82
N ASP A 195 26.31 13.79 -8.45
CA ASP A 195 26.29 12.45 -7.85
C ASP A 195 27.28 12.30 -6.67
N PRO A 196 26.94 11.51 -5.65
CA PRO A 196 27.87 10.55 -5.07
C PRO A 196 27.72 9.17 -5.74
N PRO A 197 28.82 8.41 -5.92
CA PRO A 197 28.90 7.18 -6.73
C PRO A 197 28.37 5.94 -6.00
N ALA A 198 27.11 5.96 -5.59
CA ALA A 198 26.43 4.78 -5.09
C ALA A 198 24.97 4.78 -5.56
N SER A 199 24.78 4.70 -6.87
CA SER A 199 23.49 4.28 -7.40
C SER A 199 23.19 2.88 -6.88
N PHE A 200 22.09 2.72 -6.15
CA PHE A 200 21.42 1.43 -6.15
C PHE A 200 21.04 1.18 -7.60
N GLY A 201 21.88 0.43 -8.32
CA GLY A 201 21.79 0.36 -9.77
C GLY A 201 20.35 0.04 -10.21
N PRO A 202 19.88 0.55 -11.35
CA PRO A 202 18.54 0.29 -11.86
C PRO A 202 18.18 -1.21 -11.87
N ALA A 203 19.18 -2.09 -12.02
CA ALA A 203 19.07 -3.53 -11.87
C ALA A 203 18.63 -3.98 -10.46
N ALA A 204 19.14 -3.40 -9.38
CA ALA A 204 18.74 -3.75 -8.01
C ALA A 204 17.28 -3.37 -7.74
N THR A 205 16.85 -2.18 -8.19
CA THR A 205 15.46 -1.73 -8.07
C THR A 205 14.52 -2.61 -8.89
N LEU A 206 14.88 -2.94 -10.15
CA LEU A 206 14.09 -3.85 -10.99
C LEU A 206 14.09 -5.29 -10.46
N VAL A 207 15.17 -5.77 -9.85
CA VAL A 207 15.25 -7.10 -9.23
C VAL A 207 14.41 -7.18 -7.96
N VAL A 208 14.40 -6.13 -7.14
CA VAL A 208 13.54 -6.08 -5.94
C VAL A 208 12.08 -5.98 -6.33
N VAL A 209 11.72 -5.07 -7.23
CA VAL A 209 10.33 -4.88 -7.68
C VAL A 209 9.85 -6.09 -8.50
N GLY A 210 10.66 -6.58 -9.43
CA GLY A 210 10.38 -7.76 -10.24
C GLY A 210 10.36 -9.05 -9.43
N GLY A 211 11.27 -9.22 -8.47
CA GLY A 211 11.30 -10.36 -7.55
C GLY A 211 10.09 -10.40 -6.62
N LEU A 212 9.66 -9.25 -6.09
CA LEU A 212 8.44 -9.15 -5.29
C LEU A 212 7.18 -9.39 -6.13
N ALA A 213 7.10 -8.81 -7.34
CA ALA A 213 5.98 -9.03 -8.25
C ALA A 213 5.89 -10.52 -8.70
N ALA A 214 7.02 -11.14 -9.06
CA ALA A 214 7.08 -12.54 -9.43
C ALA A 214 6.72 -13.45 -8.25
N GLY A 215 7.23 -13.18 -7.05
CA GLY A 215 6.90 -13.94 -5.83
C GLY A 215 5.40 -13.87 -5.49
N LEU A 216 4.75 -12.73 -5.74
CA LEU A 216 3.31 -12.55 -5.53
C LEU A 216 2.46 -13.24 -6.57
N VAL A 217 2.83 -13.13 -7.85
CA VAL A 217 2.12 -13.82 -8.94
C VAL A 217 2.25 -15.33 -8.75
N LEU A 218 3.44 -15.83 -8.46
CA LEU A 218 3.68 -17.25 -8.18
C LEU A 218 2.97 -17.71 -6.90
N GLY A 219 2.98 -16.89 -5.84
CA GLY A 219 2.26 -17.19 -4.60
C GLY A 219 0.74 -17.23 -4.80
N SER A 220 0.18 -16.33 -5.61
CA SER A 220 -1.25 -16.29 -5.91
C SER A 220 -1.68 -17.46 -6.81
N ALA A 221 -0.86 -17.83 -7.81
CA ALA A 221 -1.06 -19.01 -8.65
C ALA A 221 -0.98 -20.31 -7.83
N ALA A 222 0.01 -20.43 -6.94
CA ALA A 222 0.16 -21.57 -6.05
C ALA A 222 -1.04 -21.71 -5.09
N ASN A 223 -1.55 -20.60 -4.57
CA ASN A 223 -2.73 -20.61 -3.70
C ASN A 223 -4.02 -20.96 -4.47
N ALA A 224 -4.13 -20.53 -5.73
CA ALA A 224 -5.25 -20.91 -6.61
C ALA A 224 -5.22 -22.41 -6.97
N LEU A 225 -4.03 -22.96 -7.24
CA LEU A 225 -3.83 -24.39 -7.48
C LEU A 225 -4.14 -25.21 -6.22
N ALA A 226 -3.69 -24.75 -5.04
CA ALA A 226 -3.99 -25.41 -3.77
C ALA A 226 -5.50 -25.45 -3.47
N ARG A 227 -6.24 -24.40 -3.82
CA ARG A 227 -7.71 -24.39 -3.71
C ARG A 227 -8.34 -25.43 -4.63
N ARG A 228 -7.94 -25.48 -5.90
CA ARG A 228 -8.44 -26.48 -6.86
C ARG A 228 -8.18 -27.92 -6.40
N SER A 229 -7.02 -28.20 -5.79
CA SER A 229 -6.73 -29.56 -5.28
C SER A 229 -7.56 -29.95 -4.06
N LEU A 230 -8.01 -28.98 -3.26
CA LEU A 230 -8.85 -29.24 -2.09
C LEU A 230 -10.32 -29.44 -2.49
N ASP A 231 -10.77 -28.75 -3.53
CA ASP A 231 -12.13 -28.87 -4.07
C ASP A 231 -12.34 -30.14 -4.89
N ALA A 232 -11.25 -30.80 -5.33
CA ALA A 232 -11.32 -32.02 -6.15
C ALA A 232 -11.76 -33.28 -5.38
N GLY A 233 -11.72 -33.27 -4.04
CA GLY A 233 -12.10 -34.41 -3.19
C GLY A 233 -11.23 -35.68 -3.38
N PRO A 234 -11.17 -36.60 -2.41
CA PRO A 234 -10.61 -37.93 -2.65
C PRO A 234 -11.56 -38.70 -3.57
N GLY A 235 -11.10 -39.00 -4.79
CA GLY A 235 -11.76 -39.91 -5.71
C GLY A 235 -11.66 -41.36 -5.29
#